data_AF-A0A1W1YQ71-F1
#
_entry.id   AF-A0A1W1YQ71-F1
#
_cell.length_a   1.000
_cell.length_b   1.000
_cell.length_c   1.000
_cell.angle_alpha   90.00
_cell.angle_beta   90.00
_cell.angle_gamma   90.00
#
_symmetry.space_group_name_H-M   'P 1'
#
loop_
_entity.id
_entity.type
_entity.pdbx_description
1 polymer ?
#
loop_
_entity_poly.entity_id
_entity_poly.type
_entity_poly.pdbx_seq_one_letter_code
_entity_poly.pdbx_strand_id
1 'polypeptide(L)'
;MLEAIYLPKLNNLAPTLDSTLLKAMEEAGELARAVLKFMPWEQLTPAELTAQPHAVNLLADVKEELLDVAQTCVTMIFVMEDSFSIDADSLIGEHLVKLTDKGYVYDDNSQSYRITTTKNLHGGNYKCISLPHLKIDDVTLLTTVCKIQEELGELTQFLGKYAGASGEQSRLDADQVNRGAALELLDVAQCCFTMMYILAERHAVNIPALVAAHVDKLRRKGYC
;
A
#
# COMPACT_ATOMS: atom_id res chain seq x y z
N MET A 1 19.80 6.36 7.10
CA MET A 1 18.38 6.60 7.39
C MET A 1 17.64 6.50 6.07
N LEU A 2 16.60 5.68 5.98
CA LEU A 2 15.81 5.55 4.76
C LEU A 2 14.89 6.77 4.62
N GLU A 3 14.72 7.27 3.39
CA GLU A 3 13.73 8.30 3.10
C GLU A 3 12.31 7.72 3.13
N ALA A 4 11.36 8.51 3.61
CA ALA A 4 9.96 8.10 3.71
C ALA A 4 9.30 8.00 2.32
N ILE A 5 8.44 7.00 2.15
CA ILE A 5 7.65 6.79 0.93
C ILE A 5 6.42 7.70 0.99
N TYR A 6 6.15 8.46 -0.06
CA TYR A 6 4.97 9.31 -0.17
C TYR A 6 4.17 8.94 -1.41
N LEU A 7 2.97 8.42 -1.22
CA LEU A 7 2.07 8.10 -2.32
C LEU A 7 0.98 9.17 -2.45
N PRO A 8 0.81 9.79 -3.63
CA PRO A 8 -0.15 10.87 -3.84
C PRO A 8 -1.57 10.36 -4.04
N LYS A 9 -2.56 11.22 -3.77
CA LYS A 9 -3.91 11.08 -4.30
C LYS A 9 -3.91 11.23 -5.83
N LEU A 10 -4.62 10.35 -6.52
CA LEU A 10 -4.80 10.41 -7.97
C LEU A 10 -6.06 11.20 -8.31
N ASN A 11 -5.91 12.51 -8.50
CA ASN A 11 -7.02 13.47 -8.62
C ASN A 11 -7.89 13.27 -9.88
N ASN A 12 -7.38 12.61 -10.91
CA ASN A 12 -8.12 12.37 -12.15
C ASN A 12 -8.84 11.00 -12.16
N LEU A 13 -8.81 10.28 -11.04
CA LEU A 13 -9.55 9.03 -10.85
C LEU A 13 -10.78 9.27 -9.96
N ALA A 14 -11.87 8.57 -10.26
CA ALA A 14 -13.08 8.53 -9.44
C ALA A 14 -13.48 7.07 -9.16
N PRO A 15 -12.64 6.30 -8.45
CA PRO A 15 -12.92 4.90 -8.16
C PRO A 15 -14.09 4.77 -7.17
N THR A 16 -14.86 3.70 -7.31
CA THR A 16 -15.78 3.20 -6.29
C THR A 16 -15.10 2.13 -5.44
N LEU A 17 -15.64 1.81 -4.26
CA LEU A 17 -15.15 0.69 -3.42
C LEU A 17 -15.09 -0.63 -4.21
N ASP A 18 -16.11 -0.93 -5.00
CA ASP A 18 -16.13 -2.14 -5.84
C ASP A 18 -15.02 -2.14 -6.90
N SER A 19 -14.84 -1.02 -7.62
CA SER A 19 -13.79 -0.91 -8.62
C SER A 19 -12.39 -0.97 -8.01
N THR A 20 -12.23 -0.41 -6.80
CA THR A 20 -10.99 -0.49 -6.03
C THR A 20 -10.71 -1.91 -5.60
N LEU A 21 -11.71 -2.65 -5.12
CA LEU A 21 -11.54 -4.05 -4.74
C LEU A 21 -11.07 -4.88 -5.95
N LEU A 22 -11.71 -4.71 -7.11
CA LEU A 22 -11.30 -5.39 -8.34
C LEU A 22 -9.87 -5.02 -8.75
N LYS A 23 -9.51 -3.74 -8.67
CA LYS A 23 -8.17 -3.27 -9.02
C LYS A 23 -7.10 -3.78 -8.05
N ALA A 24 -7.39 -3.76 -6.75
CA ALA A 24 -6.51 -4.28 -5.72
C ALA A 24 -6.31 -5.80 -5.84
N MET A 25 -7.35 -6.55 -6.20
CA MET A 25 -7.25 -7.98 -6.55
C MET A 25 -6.32 -8.22 -7.74
N GLU A 26 -6.47 -7.42 -8.81
CA GLU A 26 -5.64 -7.48 -10.00
C GLU A 26 -4.17 -7.25 -9.65
N GLU A 27 -3.86 -6.12 -9.01
CA GLU A 27 -2.50 -5.70 -8.65
C GLU A 27 -1.86 -6.66 -7.64
N ALA A 28 -2.62 -7.18 -6.66
CA ALA A 28 -2.12 -8.19 -5.74
C ALA A 28 -1.76 -9.50 -6.48
N GLY A 29 -2.53 -9.88 -7.50
CA GLY A 29 -2.21 -11.00 -8.37
C GLY A 29 -0.96 -10.77 -9.23
N GLU A 30 -0.77 -9.56 -9.75
CA GLU A 30 0.44 -9.17 -10.49
C GLU A 30 1.68 -9.19 -9.59
N LEU A 31 1.55 -8.66 -8.36
CA LEU A 31 2.58 -8.74 -7.32
C LEU A 31 2.92 -10.20 -6.98
N ALA A 32 1.92 -11.04 -6.74
CA ALA A 32 2.14 -12.46 -6.44
C ALA A 32 2.94 -13.16 -7.56
N ARG A 33 2.62 -12.85 -8.83
CA ARG A 33 3.36 -13.36 -9.99
C ARG A 33 4.79 -12.82 -10.04
N ALA A 34 5.01 -11.53 -9.78
CA ALA A 34 6.35 -10.92 -9.75
C ALA A 34 7.21 -11.53 -8.64
N VAL A 35 6.64 -11.69 -7.44
CA VAL A 35 7.29 -12.32 -6.29
C VAL A 35 7.62 -13.78 -6.58
N LEU A 36 6.69 -14.55 -7.14
CA LEU A 36 6.93 -15.95 -7.50
C LEU A 36 8.12 -16.09 -8.45
N LYS A 37 8.21 -15.18 -9.44
CA LYS A 37 9.37 -15.13 -10.31
C LYS A 37 10.61 -14.85 -9.47
N PHE A 38 10.65 -13.75 -8.71
CA PHE A 38 11.85 -13.28 -7.99
C PHE A 38 12.32 -14.18 -6.81
N MET A 39 11.44 -15.02 -6.26
CA MET A 39 11.69 -15.83 -5.05
C MET A 39 13.02 -16.59 -5.01
N PRO A 40 13.52 -17.22 -6.09
CA PRO A 40 14.81 -17.92 -6.07
C PRO A 40 16.03 -17.03 -5.77
N TRP A 41 15.90 -15.70 -5.90
CA TRP A 41 16.97 -14.73 -5.70
C TRP A 41 16.80 -13.87 -4.44
N GLU A 42 15.74 -14.07 -3.66
CA GLU A 42 15.41 -13.23 -2.48
C GLU A 42 16.54 -13.23 -1.42
N GLN A 43 17.29 -14.33 -1.31
CA GLN A 43 18.37 -14.47 -0.33
C GLN A 43 19.72 -13.94 -0.82
N LEU A 44 19.80 -13.43 -2.06
CA LEU A 44 21.05 -12.88 -2.58
C LEU A 44 21.41 -11.57 -1.86
N THR A 45 22.68 -11.45 -1.52
CA THR A 45 23.24 -10.16 -1.06
C THR A 45 23.17 -9.12 -2.19
N PRO A 46 23.23 -7.81 -1.89
CA PRO A 46 23.23 -6.77 -2.92
C PRO A 46 24.31 -6.96 -4.01
N ALA A 47 25.50 -7.43 -3.62
CA ALA A 47 26.60 -7.67 -4.55
C ALA A 47 26.31 -8.84 -5.50
N GLU A 48 25.79 -9.96 -4.97
CA GLU A 48 25.40 -11.12 -5.77
C GLU A 48 24.22 -10.81 -6.70
N LEU A 49 23.25 -10.05 -6.20
CA LEU A 49 22.09 -9.63 -6.99
C LEU A 49 22.52 -8.76 -8.17
N THR A 50 23.44 -7.81 -7.96
CA THR A 50 23.97 -6.93 -9.03
C THR A 50 24.71 -7.72 -10.11
N ALA A 51 25.30 -8.87 -9.76
CA ALA A 51 25.94 -9.77 -10.72
C ALA A 51 24.94 -10.58 -11.56
N GLN A 52 23.63 -10.50 -11.27
CA GLN A 52 22.55 -11.22 -11.95
C GLN A 52 21.56 -10.24 -12.59
N PRO A 53 21.82 -9.76 -13.84
CA PRO A 53 20.96 -8.76 -14.49
C PRO A 53 19.49 -9.16 -14.58
N HIS A 54 19.22 -10.46 -14.76
CA HIS A 54 17.85 -10.97 -14.79
C HIS A 54 17.13 -10.80 -13.45
N ALA A 55 17.79 -11.13 -12.33
CA ALA A 55 17.21 -10.99 -11.00
C ALA A 55 16.97 -9.52 -10.62
N VAL A 56 17.85 -8.60 -11.06
CA VAL A 56 17.66 -7.15 -10.89
C VAL A 56 16.37 -6.68 -11.55
N ASN A 57 16.09 -7.14 -12.78
CA ASN A 57 14.85 -6.80 -13.48
C ASN A 57 13.61 -7.38 -12.77
N LEU A 58 13.69 -8.61 -12.28
CA LEU A 58 12.59 -9.22 -11.54
C LEU A 58 12.33 -8.53 -10.20
N LEU A 59 13.37 -8.05 -9.51
CA LEU A 59 13.19 -7.19 -8.34
C LEU A 59 12.55 -5.85 -8.72
N ALA A 60 12.87 -5.29 -9.90
CA ALA A 60 12.20 -4.09 -10.40
C ALA A 60 10.70 -4.32 -10.56
N ASP A 61 10.30 -5.44 -11.17
CA ASP A 61 8.89 -5.83 -11.28
C ASP A 61 8.23 -5.90 -9.89
N VAL A 62 8.83 -6.61 -8.93
CA VAL A 62 8.28 -6.72 -7.55
C VAL A 62 8.04 -5.36 -6.91
N LYS A 63 9.00 -4.43 -7.04
CA LYS A 63 8.90 -3.09 -6.45
C LYS A 63 7.81 -2.24 -7.12
N GLU A 64 7.67 -2.36 -8.44
CA GLU A 64 6.63 -1.63 -9.18
C GLU A 64 5.24 -2.13 -8.78
N GLU A 65 5.06 -3.45 -8.65
CA GLU A 65 3.78 -4.04 -8.25
C GLU A 65 3.44 -3.73 -6.78
N LEU A 66 4.43 -3.73 -5.86
CA LEU A 66 4.22 -3.29 -4.48
C LEU A 66 3.70 -1.85 -4.41
N LEU A 67 4.22 -0.96 -5.26
CA LEU A 67 3.77 0.41 -5.33
C LEU A 67 2.39 0.55 -5.95
N ASP A 68 2.08 -0.23 -6.99
CA ASP A 68 0.76 -0.21 -7.63
C ASP A 68 -0.33 -0.62 -6.62
N VAL A 69 -0.15 -1.75 -5.90
CA VAL A 69 -1.08 -2.19 -4.84
C VAL A 69 -1.27 -1.11 -3.77
N ALA A 70 -0.17 -0.55 -3.25
CA ALA A 70 -0.22 0.50 -2.24
C ALA A 70 -0.93 1.76 -2.75
N GLN A 71 -0.67 2.14 -3.99
CA GLN A 71 -1.21 3.34 -4.62
C GLN A 71 -2.73 3.23 -4.82
N THR A 72 -3.24 2.06 -5.20
CA THR A 72 -4.68 1.80 -5.29
C THR A 72 -5.36 1.98 -3.94
N CYS A 73 -4.79 1.43 -2.88
CA CYS A 73 -5.32 1.60 -1.52
C CYS A 73 -5.29 3.07 -1.06
N VAL A 74 -4.15 3.75 -1.21
CA VAL A 74 -3.99 5.17 -0.83
C VAL A 74 -4.96 6.07 -1.58
N THR A 75 -5.16 5.83 -2.88
CA THR A 75 -6.11 6.61 -3.68
C THR A 75 -7.52 6.46 -3.14
N MET A 76 -7.95 5.24 -2.84
CA MET A 76 -9.29 5.01 -2.31
C MET A 76 -9.48 5.60 -0.92
N ILE A 77 -8.49 5.55 -0.02
CA ILE A 77 -8.57 6.19 1.31
C ILE A 77 -8.90 7.67 1.18
N PHE A 78 -8.27 8.39 0.24
CA PHE A 78 -8.58 9.80 -0.01
C PHE A 78 -9.93 10.04 -0.71
N VAL A 79 -10.39 9.10 -1.54
CA VAL A 79 -11.74 9.18 -2.13
C VAL A 79 -12.80 8.96 -1.04
N MET A 80 -12.51 8.07 -0.08
CA MET A 80 -13.36 7.83 1.08
C MET A 80 -13.48 9.08 1.95
N GLU A 81 -12.37 9.80 2.13
CA GLU A 81 -12.39 11.09 2.81
C GLU A 81 -13.28 12.12 2.11
N ASP A 82 -13.13 12.28 0.80
CA ASP A 82 -13.92 13.24 0.03
C ASP A 82 -15.42 12.91 -0.02
N SER A 83 -15.76 11.62 -0.17
CA SER A 83 -17.11 11.20 -0.59
C SER A 83 -17.92 10.49 0.49
N PHE A 84 -17.27 10.01 1.55
CA PHE A 84 -17.89 9.16 2.58
C PHE A 84 -17.75 9.75 3.99
N SER A 85 -17.36 11.03 4.12
CA SER A 85 -17.16 11.73 5.40
C SER A 85 -16.19 11.02 6.35
N ILE A 86 -15.23 10.29 5.79
CA ILE A 86 -14.17 9.61 6.52
C ILE A 86 -13.05 10.59 6.83
N ASP A 87 -12.60 10.67 8.08
CA ASP A 87 -11.40 11.42 8.43
C ASP A 87 -10.17 10.50 8.28
N ALA A 88 -9.38 10.72 7.22
CA ALA A 88 -8.19 9.91 6.94
C ALA A 88 -7.14 10.01 8.06
N ASP A 89 -6.99 11.18 8.68
CA ASP A 89 -6.05 11.37 9.79
C ASP A 89 -6.49 10.56 11.02
N SER A 90 -7.79 10.61 11.37
CA SER A 90 -8.34 9.82 12.47
C SER A 90 -8.25 8.31 12.21
N LEU A 91 -8.53 7.86 10.98
CA LEU A 91 -8.42 6.45 10.61
C LEU A 91 -7.00 5.92 10.75
N ILE A 92 -6.02 6.73 10.36
CA ILE A 92 -4.63 6.31 10.46
C ILE A 92 -4.19 6.27 11.92
N GLY A 93 -4.64 7.23 12.75
CA GLY A 93 -4.44 7.15 14.19
C GLY A 93 -4.95 5.84 14.80
N GLU A 94 -6.15 5.40 14.42
CA GLU A 94 -6.68 4.10 14.84
C GLU A 94 -5.85 2.92 14.31
N HIS A 95 -5.47 2.95 13.04
CA HIS A 95 -4.63 1.92 12.45
C HIS A 95 -3.30 1.78 13.21
N LEU A 96 -2.66 2.89 13.57
CA LEU A 96 -1.42 2.89 14.35
C LEU A 96 -1.61 2.36 15.78
N VAL A 97 -2.74 2.66 16.43
CA VAL A 97 -3.10 2.07 17.73
C VAL A 97 -3.24 0.55 17.59
N LYS A 98 -3.99 0.09 16.58
CA LYS A 98 -4.16 -1.34 16.28
C LYS A 98 -2.81 -2.04 16.07
N LEU A 99 -1.88 -1.42 15.34
CA LEU A 99 -0.54 -1.98 15.14
C LEU A 99 0.23 -2.10 16.45
N THR A 100 0.16 -1.07 17.29
CA THR A 100 0.80 -1.05 18.62
C THR A 100 0.22 -2.14 19.52
N ASP A 101 -1.11 -2.31 19.52
CA ASP A 101 -1.80 -3.35 20.29
C ASP A 101 -1.45 -4.78 19.82
N LYS A 102 -1.19 -4.95 18.52
CA LYS A 102 -0.67 -6.20 17.95
C LYS A 102 0.83 -6.43 18.25
N GLY A 103 1.49 -5.47 18.90
CA GLY A 103 2.90 -5.57 19.28
C GLY A 103 3.90 -5.19 18.19
N TYR A 104 3.44 -4.55 17.10
CA TYR A 104 4.35 -4.06 16.06
C TYR A 104 5.13 -2.85 16.57
N VAL A 105 6.44 -2.85 16.32
CA VAL A 105 7.35 -1.77 16.70
C VAL A 105 7.69 -0.95 15.46
N TYR A 106 7.64 0.38 15.56
CA TYR A 106 8.11 1.30 14.53
C TYR A 106 8.74 2.54 15.20
N ASP A 107 9.56 3.28 14.47
CA ASP A 107 10.26 4.45 15.02
C ASP A 107 9.31 5.66 15.10
N ASP A 108 8.86 5.97 16.31
CA ASP A 108 8.01 7.13 16.62
C ASP A 108 8.65 8.49 16.26
N ASN A 109 9.98 8.56 16.12
CA ASN A 109 10.71 9.82 16.02
C ASN A 109 11.30 10.16 14.63
N SER A 110 11.36 9.23 13.68
CA SER A 110 11.96 9.52 12.34
C SER A 110 11.14 9.12 11.11
N GLN A 111 10.16 8.23 11.26
CA GLN A 111 9.29 7.78 10.17
C GLN A 111 7.84 7.62 10.63
N SER A 112 7.40 8.55 11.48
CA SER A 112 6.00 8.71 11.85
C SER A 112 5.13 8.82 10.59
N TYR A 113 3.94 8.25 10.65
CA TYR A 113 2.87 8.53 9.71
C TYR A 113 2.83 10.03 9.35
N ARG A 114 2.60 10.33 8.07
CA ARG A 114 2.47 11.71 7.59
C ARG A 114 1.47 11.83 6.46
N ILE A 115 0.39 12.56 6.68
CA ILE A 115 -0.36 13.22 5.60
C ILE A 115 0.27 14.57 5.33
N THR A 116 0.67 14.81 4.08
CA THR A 116 1.10 16.15 3.63
C THR A 116 0.36 16.58 2.40
N THR A 117 0.14 17.89 2.28
CA THR A 117 -0.28 18.51 1.04
C THR A 117 0.91 19.24 0.42
N THR A 118 1.46 18.70 -0.66
CA THR A 118 2.57 19.34 -1.40
C THR A 118 2.02 20.22 -2.52
N LYS A 119 2.53 21.45 -2.63
CA LYS A 119 2.19 22.36 -3.73
C LYS A 119 2.88 21.88 -5.01
N ASN A 120 2.12 21.68 -6.07
CA ASN A 120 2.63 21.38 -7.40
C ASN A 120 3.27 22.64 -8.02
N LEU A 121 4.42 22.49 -8.67
CA LEU A 121 5.06 23.53 -9.49
C LEU A 121 4.19 23.94 -10.71
N HIS A 122 3.25 23.08 -11.12
CA HIS A 122 2.32 23.30 -12.24
C HIS A 122 0.88 23.62 -11.82
N GLY A 123 0.65 23.97 -10.55
CA GLY A 123 -0.68 24.26 -9.99
C GLY A 123 -1.39 23.02 -9.45
N GLY A 124 -2.06 23.18 -8.30
CA GLY A 124 -2.71 22.09 -7.57
C GLY A 124 -1.95 21.62 -6.32
N ASN A 125 -2.68 21.02 -5.38
CA ASN A 125 -2.21 20.48 -4.12
C ASN A 125 -2.28 18.95 -4.19
N TYR A 126 -1.16 18.23 -4.08
CA TYR A 126 -1.20 16.76 -3.96
C TYR A 126 -1.21 16.37 -2.48
N LYS A 127 -2.32 15.78 -2.05
CA LYS A 127 -2.38 15.10 -0.75
C LYS A 127 -1.65 13.78 -0.87
N CYS A 128 -0.70 13.51 0.03
CA CYS A 128 0.10 12.30 0.04
C CYS A 128 0.05 11.66 1.43
N ILE A 129 0.07 10.32 1.49
CA ILE A 129 0.24 9.54 2.71
C ILE A 129 1.63 8.91 2.73
N SER A 130 2.22 8.90 3.92
CA SER A 130 3.37 8.07 4.28
C SER A 130 3.03 7.22 5.49
N LEU A 131 3.29 5.91 5.40
CA LEU A 131 3.09 4.94 6.48
C LEU A 131 4.44 4.49 7.08
N PRO A 132 4.47 4.14 8.37
CA PRO A 132 5.69 3.81 9.08
C PRO A 132 6.36 2.53 8.58
N HIS A 133 7.67 2.41 8.81
CA HIS A 133 8.39 1.14 8.67
C HIS A 133 8.21 0.30 9.94
N LEU A 134 7.46 -0.80 9.84
CA LEU A 134 7.37 -1.76 10.94
C LEU A 134 8.64 -2.61 11.02
N LYS A 135 9.22 -2.70 12.21
CA LYS A 135 10.34 -3.59 12.53
C LYS A 135 9.81 -4.99 12.80
N ILE A 136 9.82 -5.81 11.76
CA ILE A 136 9.34 -7.19 11.80
C ILE A 136 10.46 -8.12 11.33
N ASP A 137 10.83 -9.06 12.19
CA ASP A 137 11.83 -10.08 11.86
C ASP A 137 11.25 -11.15 10.94
N ASP A 138 12.11 -11.80 10.15
CA ASP A 138 11.80 -12.97 9.33
C ASP A 138 10.67 -12.81 8.29
N VAL A 139 10.27 -11.58 7.96
CA VAL A 139 9.30 -11.33 6.87
C VAL A 139 9.95 -11.61 5.51
N THR A 140 9.26 -12.38 4.67
CA THR A 140 9.61 -12.63 3.26
C THR A 140 8.61 -11.97 2.32
N LEU A 141 8.99 -11.85 1.05
CA LEU A 141 8.07 -11.42 -0.02
C LEU A 141 6.86 -12.34 -0.10
N LEU A 142 7.06 -13.66 0.02
CA LEU A 142 5.96 -14.63 0.00
C LEU A 142 4.96 -14.40 1.15
N THR A 143 5.46 -14.27 2.38
CA THR A 143 4.59 -14.00 3.55
C THR A 143 3.86 -12.66 3.42
N THR A 144 4.47 -11.69 2.76
CA THR A 144 3.84 -10.38 2.50
C THR A 144 2.70 -10.49 1.50
N VAL A 145 2.89 -11.25 0.41
CA VAL A 145 1.82 -11.54 -0.55
C VAL A 145 0.67 -12.25 0.15
N CYS A 146 0.95 -13.25 0.99
CA CYS A 146 -0.08 -13.94 1.77
C CYS A 146 -0.83 -12.97 2.69
N LYS A 147 -0.12 -12.07 3.37
CA LYS A 147 -0.75 -11.08 4.25
C LYS A 147 -1.60 -10.08 3.49
N ILE A 148 -1.13 -9.55 2.37
CA ILE A 148 -1.94 -8.69 1.47
C ILE A 148 -3.23 -9.41 1.05
N GLN A 149 -3.14 -10.69 0.68
CA GLN A 149 -4.31 -11.48 0.28
C GLN A 149 -5.31 -11.69 1.43
N GLU A 150 -4.81 -11.85 2.66
CA GLU A 150 -5.62 -11.92 3.88
C GLU A 150 -6.39 -10.62 4.10
N GLU A 151 -5.70 -9.47 4.11
CA GLU A 151 -6.33 -8.15 4.35
C GLU A 151 -7.32 -7.78 3.25
N LEU A 152 -7.04 -8.15 1.99
CA LEU A 152 -8.02 -7.97 0.92
C LEU A 152 -9.25 -8.89 1.07
N GLY A 153 -9.07 -10.06 1.69
CA GLY A 153 -10.17 -10.91 2.10
C GLY A 153 -11.03 -10.26 3.18
N GLU A 154 -10.41 -9.59 4.16
CA GLU A 154 -11.11 -8.82 5.20
C GLU A 154 -11.87 -7.63 4.59
N LEU A 155 -11.25 -6.88 3.66
CA LEU A 155 -11.92 -5.84 2.87
C LEU A 155 -13.18 -6.38 2.16
N THR A 156 -13.07 -7.57 1.55
CA THR A 156 -14.20 -8.22 0.88
C THR A 156 -15.33 -8.57 1.86
N GLN A 157 -15.02 -8.89 3.12
CA GLN A 157 -16.06 -9.12 4.13
C GLN A 157 -16.86 -7.86 4.43
N PHE A 158 -16.20 -6.69 4.52
CA PHE A 158 -16.89 -5.41 4.70
C PHE A 158 -17.77 -5.05 3.50
N LEU A 159 -17.24 -5.17 2.29
CA LEU A 159 -17.97 -4.80 1.07
C LEU A 159 -19.04 -5.82 0.66
N GLY A 160 -18.90 -7.08 1.07
CA GLY A 160 -19.84 -8.15 0.76
C GLY A 160 -20.73 -8.52 1.94
N LYS A 161 -20.20 -9.35 2.84
CA LYS A 161 -20.92 -10.00 3.95
C LYS A 161 -21.57 -8.99 4.90
N TYR A 162 -20.83 -8.01 5.39
CA TYR A 162 -21.35 -7.04 6.34
C TYR A 162 -22.32 -6.03 5.70
N ALA A 163 -22.17 -5.80 4.39
CA ALA A 163 -23.09 -5.02 3.58
C ALA A 163 -24.38 -5.78 3.16
N GLY A 164 -24.51 -7.07 3.50
CA GLY A 164 -25.68 -7.89 3.15
C GLY A 164 -25.73 -8.33 1.68
N ALA A 165 -24.58 -8.37 1.00
CA ALA A 165 -24.49 -8.93 -0.34
C ALA A 165 -24.78 -10.45 -0.34
N SER A 166 -25.12 -11.01 -1.51
CA SER A 166 -25.39 -12.45 -1.69
C SER A 166 -26.53 -13.02 -0.83
N GLY A 167 -27.47 -12.19 -0.38
CA GLY A 167 -28.59 -12.60 0.46
C GLY A 167 -28.22 -12.80 1.93
N GLU A 168 -27.04 -12.36 2.36
CA GLU A 168 -26.65 -12.32 3.76
C GLU A 168 -27.39 -11.21 4.52
N GLN A 169 -27.56 -11.37 5.84
CA GLN A 169 -28.13 -10.32 6.66
C GLN A 169 -27.11 -9.19 6.83
N SER A 170 -27.50 -7.95 6.52
CA SER A 170 -26.72 -6.77 6.90
C SER A 170 -26.53 -6.76 8.42
N ARG A 171 -25.27 -6.73 8.85
CA ARG A 171 -24.88 -6.75 10.28
C ARG A 171 -24.31 -5.42 10.75
N LEU A 172 -23.85 -4.60 9.83
CA LEU A 172 -23.24 -3.29 10.06
C LEU A 172 -23.99 -2.23 9.26
N ASP A 173 -24.01 -1.01 9.79
CA ASP A 173 -24.48 0.15 9.03
C ASP A 173 -23.42 0.61 7.99
N ALA A 174 -23.81 1.56 7.14
CA ALA A 174 -22.95 2.04 6.06
C ALA A 174 -21.66 2.71 6.58
N ASP A 175 -21.72 3.44 7.69
CA ASP A 175 -20.57 4.12 8.26
C ASP A 175 -19.57 3.11 8.82
N GLN A 176 -20.06 2.07 9.50
CA GLN A 176 -19.26 0.96 9.99
C GLN A 176 -18.61 0.17 8.84
N VAL A 177 -19.33 -0.08 7.74
CA VAL A 177 -18.79 -0.74 6.55
C VAL A 177 -17.69 0.11 5.90
N ASN A 178 -17.95 1.39 5.67
CA ASN A 178 -16.97 2.30 5.05
C ASN A 178 -15.73 2.43 5.93
N ARG A 179 -15.91 2.62 7.23
CA ARG A 179 -14.80 2.74 8.18
C ARG A 179 -13.96 1.46 8.25
N GLY A 180 -14.61 0.30 8.30
CA GLY A 180 -13.93 -1.00 8.26
C GLY A 180 -13.14 -1.18 6.96
N ALA A 181 -13.78 -0.96 5.82
CA ALA A 181 -13.11 -1.04 4.51
C ALA A 181 -11.89 -0.12 4.41
N ALA A 182 -11.96 1.10 4.96
CA ALA A 182 -10.83 2.02 4.96
C ALA A 182 -9.66 1.54 5.84
N LEU A 183 -9.94 0.89 6.97
CA LEU A 183 -8.91 0.27 7.82
C LEU A 183 -8.24 -0.91 7.12
N GLU A 184 -8.99 -1.72 6.37
CA GLU A 184 -8.41 -2.83 5.61
C GLU A 184 -7.56 -2.34 4.44
N LEU A 185 -7.96 -1.26 3.77
CA LEU A 185 -7.13 -0.59 2.76
C LEU A 185 -5.81 -0.08 3.36
N LEU A 186 -5.84 0.44 4.59
CA LEU A 186 -4.64 0.84 5.31
C LEU A 186 -3.74 -0.35 5.65
N ASP A 187 -4.30 -1.48 6.06
CA ASP A 187 -3.52 -2.70 6.35
C ASP A 187 -2.80 -3.23 5.10
N VAL A 188 -3.49 -3.26 3.96
CA VAL A 188 -2.88 -3.61 2.66
C VAL A 188 -1.74 -2.65 2.31
N ALA A 189 -1.99 -1.34 2.38
CA ALA A 189 -0.96 -0.34 2.11
C ALA A 189 0.24 -0.49 3.07
N GLN A 190 -0.01 -0.68 4.36
CA GLN A 190 1.03 -0.85 5.38
C GLN A 190 1.94 -2.05 5.09
N CYS A 191 1.37 -3.17 4.60
CA CYS A 191 2.15 -4.34 4.17
C CYS A 191 3.11 -3.97 3.03
N CYS A 192 2.63 -3.26 2.01
CA CYS A 192 3.43 -2.82 0.88
C CYS A 192 4.55 -1.85 1.31
N PHE A 193 4.24 -0.85 2.14
CA PHE A 193 5.22 0.12 2.64
C PHE A 193 6.32 -0.57 3.44
N THR A 194 5.94 -1.42 4.39
CA THR A 194 6.89 -2.18 5.23
C THR A 194 7.82 -3.03 4.36
N MET A 195 7.28 -3.75 3.38
CA MET A 195 8.10 -4.58 2.50
C MET A 195 9.02 -3.76 1.59
N MET A 196 8.59 -2.60 1.10
CA MET A 196 9.48 -1.71 0.36
C MET A 196 10.67 -1.22 1.21
N TYR A 197 10.45 -0.90 2.49
CA TYR A 197 11.56 -0.55 3.38
C TYR A 197 12.50 -1.74 3.62
N ILE A 198 11.95 -2.94 3.82
CA ILE A 198 12.74 -4.17 3.98
C ILE A 198 13.58 -4.44 2.72
N LEU A 199 13.02 -4.30 1.51
CA LEU A 199 13.78 -4.45 0.26
C LEU A 199 14.86 -3.38 0.11
N ALA A 200 14.61 -2.15 0.57
CA ALA A 200 15.62 -1.09 0.58
C ALA A 200 16.81 -1.42 1.48
N GLU A 201 16.57 -2.02 2.63
CA GLU A 201 17.64 -2.49 3.53
C GLU A 201 18.37 -3.71 2.96
N ARG A 202 17.62 -4.72 2.47
CA ARG A 202 18.19 -6.01 2.02
C ARG A 202 18.90 -5.94 0.68
N HIS A 203 18.38 -5.16 -0.27
CA HIS A 203 18.87 -5.13 -1.65
C HIS A 203 19.34 -3.74 -2.10
N ALA A 204 19.58 -2.82 -1.15
CA ALA A 204 20.04 -1.45 -1.43
C ALA A 204 19.16 -0.70 -2.45
N VAL A 205 17.84 -0.88 -2.36
CA VAL A 205 16.88 -0.18 -3.24
C VAL A 205 16.87 1.32 -2.93
N ASN A 206 17.04 2.13 -3.97
CA ASN A 206 16.87 3.58 -3.88
C ASN A 206 15.37 3.95 -3.89
N ILE A 207 14.79 4.12 -2.70
CA ILE A 207 13.38 4.50 -2.51
C ILE A 207 13.02 5.81 -3.24
N PRO A 208 13.77 6.93 -3.08
CA PRO A 208 13.43 8.18 -3.77
C PRO A 208 13.31 8.04 -5.28
N ALA A 209 14.27 7.35 -5.92
CA ALA A 209 14.24 7.12 -7.36
C ALA A 209 13.06 6.24 -7.79
N LEU A 210 12.74 5.21 -7.00
CA LEU A 210 11.62 4.32 -7.25
C LEU A 210 10.28 5.07 -7.19
N VAL A 211 10.05 5.84 -6.12
CA VAL A 211 8.82 6.64 -5.96
C VAL A 211 8.70 7.68 -7.06
N ALA A 212 9.77 8.37 -7.43
CA ALA A 212 9.77 9.33 -8.52
C ALA A 212 9.37 8.69 -9.86
N ALA A 213 9.98 7.54 -10.20
CA ALA A 213 9.65 6.80 -11.42
C ALA A 213 8.19 6.34 -11.44
N HIS A 214 7.67 5.88 -10.30
CA HIS A 214 6.28 5.49 -10.16
C HIS A 214 5.33 6.68 -10.34
N VAL A 215 5.57 7.81 -9.67
CA VAL A 215 4.74 9.02 -9.85
C VAL A 215 4.77 9.51 -11.30
N ASP A 216 5.91 9.45 -11.98
CA ASP A 216 6.01 9.80 -13.40
C ASP A 216 5.26 8.81 -14.31
N LYS A 217 5.21 7.52 -13.96
CA LYS A 217 4.32 6.53 -14.61
C LYS A 217 2.85 6.95 -14.47
N LEU A 218 2.40 7.32 -13.28
CA LEU A 218 1.01 7.74 -13.03
C LEU A 218 0.64 9.03 -13.78
N ARG A 219 1.55 10.00 -13.82
CA ARG A 219 1.39 11.24 -14.62
C ARG A 219 1.25 10.94 -16.11
N ARG A 220 2.08 10.05 -16.67
CA ARG A 220 1.97 9.62 -18.08
C ARG A 220 0.65 8.92 -18.38
N LYS A 221 0.09 8.19 -17.41
CA LYS A 221 -1.25 7.59 -17.52
C LYS A 221 -2.39 8.61 -17.34
N GLY A 222 -2.09 9.86 -16.96
CA GLY A 222 -3.07 10.92 -16.77
C GLY A 222 -3.82 10.85 -15.44
N TYR A 223 -3.31 10.13 -14.44
CA TYR A 223 -3.98 9.93 -13.16
C TYR A 223 -3.77 11.07 -12.15
N CYS A 224 -2.71 11.86 -12.35
CA CYS A 224 -2.29 12.96 -11.47
C CYS A 224 -2.49 14.34 -12.11
#